data_AF-A0A9P8NHK5-F1
#
_entry.id   AF-A0A9P8NHK5-F1
#
_cell.length_a   1.000
_cell.length_b   1.000
_cell.length_c   1.000
_cell.angle_alpha   90.00
_cell.angle_beta   90.00
_cell.angle_gamma   90.00
#
_symmetry.space_group_name_H-M   'P 1'
#
loop_
_entity.id
_entity.type
_entity.pdbx_description
1 polymer ?
#
loop_
_entity_poly.entity_id
_entity_poly.type
_entity_poly.pdbx_seq_one_letter_code
_entity_poly.pdbx_strand_id
1 'polypeptide(L)'
;MTADAAELQDYTDDSVTKLPVESLQYPFLGWDIGKIAQFLQENTSDTIVDYTTFLVADEKTALDEDTLLLVYDVEGLQESIRLSACFANSEAVSVSVATKDVGELWTLADEDGVYRGGPQHPPPKKGGKAPRKRL
;
A
#
# COMPACT_ATOMS: atom_id res chain seq x y z
N MET A 1 -20.96 -9.18 1.33
CA MET A 1 -20.94 -8.86 2.76
C MET A 1 -20.08 -7.61 2.90
N THR A 2 -20.54 -6.62 3.64
CA THR A 2 -19.89 -5.31 3.83
C THR A 2 -18.90 -5.37 4.99
N ALA A 3 -17.88 -4.51 4.97
CA ALA A 3 -16.99 -4.29 6.11
C ALA A 3 -17.78 -4.14 7.43
N ASP A 4 -17.38 -4.88 8.46
CA ASP A 4 -17.90 -4.73 9.82
C ASP A 4 -16.91 -3.87 10.64
N ALA A 5 -17.40 -2.76 11.16
CA ALA A 5 -16.63 -1.85 12.00
C ALA A 5 -16.13 -2.52 13.29
N ALA A 6 -16.85 -3.53 13.78
CA ALA A 6 -16.47 -4.26 14.98
C ALA A 6 -15.13 -4.99 14.82
N GLU A 7 -14.83 -5.48 13.61
CA GLU A 7 -13.56 -6.19 13.33
C GLU A 7 -12.35 -5.25 13.44
N LEU A 8 -12.52 -3.94 13.17
CA LEU A 8 -11.43 -2.97 13.27
C LEU A 8 -10.99 -2.72 14.72
N GLN A 9 -11.91 -2.85 15.68
CA GLN A 9 -11.63 -2.59 17.10
C GLN A 9 -10.76 -3.66 17.76
N ASP A 10 -10.68 -4.85 17.15
CA ASP A 10 -9.87 -5.97 17.65
C ASP A 10 -8.37 -5.85 17.27
N TYR A 11 -8.00 -4.89 16.41
CA TYR A 11 -6.61 -4.64 16.08
C TYR A 11 -5.90 -3.87 17.21
N THR A 12 -5.06 -4.59 17.94
CA THR A 12 -4.15 -4.06 18.97
C THR A 12 -2.70 -4.14 18.47
N ASP A 13 -1.74 -3.55 19.21
CA ASP A 13 -0.31 -3.65 18.88
C ASP A 13 0.17 -5.10 18.69
N ASP A 14 -0.39 -6.04 19.45
CA ASP A 14 -0.06 -7.47 19.36
C ASP A 14 -0.61 -8.14 18.08
N SER A 15 -1.59 -7.52 17.42
CA SER A 15 -2.21 -8.03 16.19
C SER A 15 -1.29 -7.89 14.97
N VAL A 16 -0.27 -7.01 15.02
CA VAL A 16 0.67 -6.73 13.91
C VAL A 16 1.45 -7.98 13.47
N THR A 17 1.58 -8.98 14.33
CA THR A 17 2.36 -10.20 14.06
C THR A 17 1.53 -11.46 13.83
N LYS A 18 0.19 -11.38 13.97
CA LYS A 18 -0.69 -12.52 13.76
C LYS A 18 -1.16 -12.54 12.31
N LEU A 19 -0.92 -13.66 11.62
CA LEU A 19 -1.62 -13.95 10.36
C LEU A 19 -3.13 -13.86 10.64
N PRO A 20 -3.94 -13.24 9.76
CA PRO A 20 -5.39 -13.26 9.90
C PRO A 20 -5.84 -14.73 9.77
N VAL A 21 -6.06 -15.42 10.89
CA VAL A 21 -6.60 -16.79 10.91
C VAL A 21 -8.11 -16.68 11.05
N GLU A 22 -8.74 -16.00 10.11
CA GLU A 22 -10.20 -15.91 10.04
C GLU A 22 -10.69 -16.34 8.67
N SER A 23 -11.96 -16.75 8.61
CA SER A 23 -12.65 -17.02 7.35
C SER A 23 -12.43 -15.85 6.40
N LEU A 24 -11.91 -16.12 5.20
CA LEU A 24 -11.55 -15.10 4.21
C LEU A 24 -12.74 -14.14 3.93
N GLN A 25 -12.69 -12.97 4.56
CA GLN A 25 -13.61 -11.87 4.31
C GLN A 25 -12.90 -10.85 3.41
N TYR A 26 -13.62 -10.33 2.42
CA TYR A 26 -13.14 -9.26 1.53
C TYR A 26 -14.02 -8.01 1.68
N PRO A 27 -13.98 -7.36 2.85
CA PRO A 27 -14.94 -6.31 3.24
C PRO A 27 -14.95 -5.09 2.30
N PHE A 28 -13.82 -4.83 1.64
CA PHE A 28 -13.61 -3.68 0.76
C PHE A 28 -13.73 -4.02 -0.74
N LEU A 29 -14.10 -5.25 -1.09
CA LEU A 29 -14.17 -5.65 -2.50
C LEU A 29 -15.24 -4.84 -3.24
N GLY A 30 -14.82 -4.20 -4.35
CA GLY A 30 -15.68 -3.36 -5.18
C GLY A 30 -15.98 -1.97 -4.59
N TRP A 31 -15.30 -1.57 -3.51
CA TRP A 31 -15.37 -0.21 -3.00
C TRP A 31 -14.32 0.65 -3.71
N ASP A 32 -14.66 1.91 -3.97
CA ASP A 32 -13.68 2.91 -4.38
C ASP A 32 -12.89 3.44 -3.16
N ILE A 33 -11.79 4.15 -3.45
CA ILE A 33 -10.87 4.68 -2.43
C ILE A 33 -11.59 5.63 -1.48
N GLY A 34 -12.48 6.49 -1.99
CA GLY A 34 -13.19 7.48 -1.17
C GLY A 34 -14.12 6.80 -0.17
N LYS A 35 -14.81 5.74 -0.60
CA LYS A 35 -15.65 4.92 0.29
C LYS A 35 -14.84 4.17 1.35
N ILE A 36 -13.66 3.67 0.99
CA ILE A 36 -12.74 3.04 1.94
C ILE A 36 -12.26 4.09 2.96
N ALA A 37 -11.80 5.24 2.50
CA ALA A 37 -11.29 6.31 3.36
C ALA A 37 -12.37 6.83 4.33
N GLN A 38 -13.58 7.08 3.83
CA GLN A 38 -14.73 7.44 4.67
C GLN A 38 -14.99 6.38 5.75
N PHE A 39 -15.00 5.10 5.37
CA PHE A 39 -15.22 4.03 6.33
C PHE A 39 -14.12 3.94 7.40
N LEU A 40 -12.86 4.09 7.01
CA LEU A 40 -11.75 4.10 7.97
C LEU A 40 -11.90 5.29 8.92
N GLN A 41 -12.13 6.50 8.40
CA GLN A 41 -12.32 7.71 9.20
C GLN A 41 -13.46 7.56 10.23
N GLU A 42 -14.57 6.93 9.84
CA GLU A 42 -15.74 6.73 10.70
C GLU A 42 -15.53 5.65 11.78
N ASN A 43 -14.59 4.71 11.59
CA ASN A 43 -14.53 3.47 12.39
C ASN A 43 -13.17 3.17 13.04
N THR A 44 -12.12 3.98 12.82
CA THR A 44 -10.77 3.69 13.36
C THR A 44 -10.29 4.65 14.45
N SER A 45 -11.12 5.59 14.92
CA SER A 45 -10.73 6.68 15.83
C SER A 45 -10.07 6.22 17.14
N ASP A 46 -10.34 4.99 17.58
CA ASP A 46 -9.78 4.37 18.79
C ASP A 46 -8.95 3.11 18.49
N THR A 47 -8.42 2.99 17.27
CA THR A 47 -7.65 1.83 16.81
C THR A 47 -6.24 2.23 16.38
N ILE A 48 -5.34 1.26 16.20
CA ILE A 48 -3.99 1.49 15.67
C ILE A 48 -3.98 1.74 14.15
N VAL A 49 -5.13 1.63 13.48
CA VAL A 49 -5.25 1.76 12.03
C VAL A 49 -5.27 3.24 11.63
N ASP A 50 -4.25 3.65 10.90
CA ASP A 50 -4.16 4.98 10.31
C ASP A 50 -5.21 5.12 9.19
N TYR A 51 -6.20 6.01 9.38
CA TYR A 51 -7.21 6.32 8.37
C TYR A 51 -6.74 7.37 7.36
N THR A 52 -5.62 8.07 7.65
CA THR A 52 -5.07 9.10 6.78
C THR A 52 -4.09 8.55 5.77
N THR A 53 -3.37 7.48 6.11
CA THR A 53 -2.38 6.84 5.24
C THR A 53 -2.55 5.33 5.25
N PHE A 54 -2.92 4.74 4.12
CA PHE A 54 -3.17 3.30 4.03
C PHE A 54 -2.80 2.71 2.66
N LEU A 55 -2.59 1.39 2.63
CA LEU A 55 -2.27 0.64 1.41
C LEU A 55 -3.50 -0.12 0.91
N VAL A 56 -3.74 -0.06 -0.40
CA VAL A 56 -4.83 -0.77 -1.08
C VAL A 56 -4.25 -1.79 -2.04
N ALA A 57 -4.68 -3.04 -1.89
CA ALA A 57 -4.50 -4.09 -2.89
C ALA A 57 -5.70 -4.10 -3.84
N ASP A 58 -5.52 -3.54 -5.04
CA ASP A 58 -6.57 -3.43 -6.06
C ASP A 58 -6.39 -4.45 -7.20
N GLU A 59 -7.15 -4.29 -8.29
CA GLU A 59 -7.04 -5.15 -9.47
C GLU A 59 -5.60 -5.19 -10.03
N LYS A 60 -4.88 -4.07 -10.01
CA LYS A 60 -3.50 -4.02 -10.50
C LYS A 60 -2.56 -4.84 -9.62
N THR A 61 -2.71 -4.75 -8.30
CA THR A 61 -1.98 -5.60 -7.34
C THR A 61 -2.23 -7.08 -7.60
N ALA A 62 -3.46 -7.48 -7.90
CA ALA A 62 -3.78 -8.87 -8.22
C ALA A 62 -3.20 -9.33 -9.57
N LEU A 63 -2.99 -8.40 -10.52
CA LEU A 63 -2.44 -8.70 -11.84
C LEU A 63 -0.91 -8.78 -11.85
N ASP A 64 -0.23 -7.91 -11.11
CA ASP A 64 1.24 -7.85 -11.11
C ASP A 64 1.89 -8.52 -9.90
N GLU A 65 1.13 -8.77 -8.83
CA GLU A 65 1.58 -9.39 -7.58
C GLU A 65 2.76 -8.69 -6.89
N ASP A 66 3.13 -7.48 -7.35
CA ASP A 66 4.37 -6.80 -6.98
C ASP A 66 4.15 -5.32 -6.62
N THR A 67 2.92 -4.80 -6.76
CA THR A 67 2.64 -3.39 -6.44
C THR A 67 1.44 -3.20 -5.53
N LEU A 68 1.47 -2.15 -4.71
CA LEU A 68 0.39 -1.73 -3.81
C LEU A 68 0.11 -0.24 -4.02
N LEU A 69 -1.15 0.17 -3.92
CA LEU A 69 -1.52 1.59 -4.00
C LEU A 69 -1.41 2.21 -2.62
N LEU A 70 -0.50 3.17 -2.44
CA LEU A 70 -0.49 4.04 -1.27
C LEU A 70 -1.54 5.13 -1.46
N VAL A 71 -2.37 5.33 -0.46
CA VAL A 71 -3.38 6.40 -0.39
C VAL A 71 -3.05 7.30 0.79
N TYR A 72 -3.11 8.60 0.54
CA TYR A 72 -3.07 9.65 1.56
C TYR A 72 -4.36 10.46 1.45
N ASP A 73 -5.15 10.49 2.53
CA ASP A 73 -6.43 11.19 2.58
C ASP A 73 -6.52 12.06 3.85
N VAL A 74 -6.36 13.37 3.68
CA VAL A 74 -6.39 14.36 4.77
C VAL A 74 -7.12 15.60 4.31
N GLU A 75 -8.07 16.08 5.12
CA GLU A 75 -8.76 17.37 4.93
C GLU A 75 -9.40 17.56 3.54
N GLY A 76 -9.85 16.47 2.92
CA GLY A 76 -10.48 16.49 1.58
C GLY A 76 -9.47 16.53 0.42
N LEU A 77 -8.18 16.40 0.71
CA LEU A 77 -7.14 16.11 -0.27
C LEU A 77 -6.88 14.60 -0.29
N GLN A 78 -7.29 13.95 -1.37
CA GLN A 78 -7.02 12.53 -1.61
C GLN A 78 -5.93 12.39 -2.69
N GLU A 79 -4.74 11.97 -2.26
CA GLU A 79 -3.61 11.66 -3.13
C GLU A 79 -3.31 10.17 -3.11
N SER A 80 -2.73 9.67 -4.20
CA SER A 80 -2.30 8.28 -4.23
C SER A 80 -1.12 8.06 -5.17
N ILE A 81 -0.33 7.05 -4.89
CA ILE A 81 0.77 6.61 -5.74
C ILE A 81 0.95 5.09 -5.65
N ARG A 82 1.34 4.48 -6.76
CA ARG A 82 1.66 3.06 -6.79
C ARG A 82 3.09 2.83 -6.30
N LEU A 83 3.26 1.90 -5.38
CA LEU A 83 4.57 1.51 -4.85
C LEU A 83 4.88 0.07 -5.25
N SER A 84 6.15 -0.22 -5.55
CA SER A 84 6.62 -1.62 -5.52
C SER A 84 6.51 -2.17 -4.10
N ALA A 85 6.14 -3.43 -3.97
CA ALA A 85 5.94 -4.12 -2.70
C ALA A 85 7.16 -4.04 -1.78
N CYS A 86 8.38 -4.00 -2.34
CA CYS A 86 9.62 -3.83 -1.59
C CYS A 86 9.70 -2.49 -0.83
N PHE A 87 8.96 -1.47 -1.28
CA PHE A 87 8.97 -0.12 -0.71
C PHE A 87 7.63 0.25 -0.05
N ALA A 88 6.60 -0.59 -0.17
CA ALA A 88 5.26 -0.30 0.32
C ALA A 88 5.24 0.08 1.81
N ASN A 89 5.90 -0.71 2.67
CA ASN A 89 5.93 -0.44 4.10
C ASN A 89 6.75 0.81 4.45
N SER A 90 7.96 0.95 3.89
CA SER A 90 8.85 2.05 4.24
C SER A 90 8.26 3.39 3.80
N GLU A 91 7.69 3.47 2.60
CA GLU A 91 7.13 4.71 2.07
C GLU A 91 5.77 5.05 2.69
N ALA A 92 4.93 4.06 3.02
CA ALA A 92 3.71 4.31 3.79
C ALA A 92 4.03 4.93 5.16
N VAL A 93 5.04 4.41 5.86
CA VAL A 93 5.51 5.01 7.11
C VAL A 93 6.05 6.41 6.86
N SER A 94 6.92 6.60 5.87
CA SER A 94 7.51 7.92 5.57
C SER A 94 6.47 8.99 5.27
N VAL A 95 5.39 8.64 4.56
CA VAL A 95 4.25 9.54 4.29
C VAL A 95 3.44 9.79 5.56
N SER A 96 3.09 8.74 6.32
CA SER A 96 2.33 8.86 7.58
C SER A 96 3.05 9.77 8.61
N VAL A 97 4.38 9.71 8.69
CA VAL A 97 5.18 10.59 9.59
C VAL A 97 5.63 11.91 8.95
N ALA A 98 5.09 12.27 7.78
CA ALA A 98 5.37 13.52 7.06
C ALA A 98 6.87 13.76 6.77
N THR A 99 7.63 12.70 6.56
CA THR A 99 9.04 12.80 6.10
C THR A 99 9.17 12.86 4.58
N LYS A 100 8.12 12.41 3.87
CA LYS A 100 7.93 12.53 2.43
C LYS A 100 6.45 12.83 2.17
N ASP A 101 6.15 13.38 1.00
CA ASP A 101 4.79 13.52 0.51
C ASP A 101 4.56 12.72 -0.78
N VAL A 102 3.28 12.50 -1.13
CA VAL A 102 2.91 11.72 -2.32
C VAL A 102 3.41 12.38 -3.61
N GLY A 103 3.44 13.71 -3.65
CA GLY A 103 3.98 14.49 -4.77
C GLY A 103 5.47 14.24 -5.00
N GLU A 104 6.28 14.21 -3.94
CA GLU A 104 7.70 13.86 -3.99
C GLU A 104 7.89 12.46 -4.61
N LEU A 105 7.14 11.48 -4.13
CA LEU A 105 7.20 10.12 -4.65
C LEU A 105 6.82 10.05 -6.13
N TRP A 106 5.84 10.86 -6.58
CA TRP A 106 5.45 10.98 -7.98
C TRP A 106 6.59 11.50 -8.87
N THR A 107 7.37 12.47 -8.38
CA THR A 107 8.52 12.98 -9.15
C THR A 107 9.63 11.95 -9.34
N LEU A 108 9.66 10.91 -8.51
CA LEU A 108 10.64 9.83 -8.51
C LEU A 108 10.11 8.51 -9.07
N ALA A 109 8.82 8.47 -9.44
CA ALA A 109 8.21 7.31 -10.05
C ALA A 109 8.79 7.05 -11.45
N ASP A 110 8.80 5.77 -11.84
CA ASP A 110 9.17 5.36 -13.19
C ASP A 110 8.09 5.83 -14.20
N GLU A 111 8.36 5.65 -15.50
CA GLU A 111 7.45 6.05 -16.59
C GLU A 111 6.05 5.40 -16.50
N ASP A 112 5.92 4.27 -15.80
CA ASP A 112 4.65 3.57 -15.56
C ASP A 112 3.89 4.08 -14.33
N GLY A 113 4.38 5.13 -13.66
CA GLY A 113 3.77 5.75 -12.49
C GLY A 113 3.96 4.95 -11.20
N VAL A 114 4.91 4.01 -11.17
CA VAL A 114 5.21 3.21 -9.97
C VAL A 114 6.54 3.66 -9.36
N TYR A 115 6.52 3.94 -8.06
CA TYR A 115 7.72 4.23 -7.29
C TYR A 115 8.46 2.94 -6.90
N ARG A 116 9.74 2.85 -7.28
CA ARG A 116 10.63 1.70 -7.02
C ARG A 116 11.90 2.07 -6.26
N GLY A 117 11.84 3.10 -5.41
CA GLY A 117 13.00 3.62 -4.67
C GLY A 117 13.73 4.76 -5.38
N GLY A 118 13.18 5.27 -6.47
CA GLY A 118 13.71 6.39 -7.24
C GLY A 118 15.02 6.11 -7.98
N PRO A 119 15.70 7.14 -8.51
CA PRO A 119 16.84 6.99 -9.43
C PRO A 119 18.05 6.22 -8.86
N GLN A 120 18.18 6.17 -7.53
CA GLN A 120 19.27 5.44 -6.86
C GLN A 120 19.00 3.93 -6.78
N HIS A 121 17.75 3.51 -6.98
CA HIS A 121 17.32 2.12 -7.00
C HIS A 121 16.68 1.81 -8.36
N PRO A 122 17.45 1.86 -9.46
CA PRO A 122 16.90 1.59 -10.78
C PRO A 122 16.36 0.15 -10.85
N PRO A 123 15.34 -0.11 -11.69
CA PRO A 123 14.78 -1.44 -11.83
C PRO A 123 15.85 -2.51 -12.11
N PRO A 124 15.69 -3.74 -11.61
CA PRO A 124 16.63 -4.82 -11.88
C PRO A 124 16.78 -5.00 -13.40
N LYS A 125 18.01 -4.85 -13.91
CA LYS A 125 18.29 -5.11 -15.32
C LYS A 125 18.30 -6.62 -15.55
N LYS A 126 17.54 -7.07 -16.55
CA LYS A 126 17.56 -8.47 -16.99
C LYS A 126 19.00 -8.93 -17.23
N GLY A 127 19.41 -10.00 -16.54
CA GLY A 127 20.74 -10.57 -16.67
C GLY A 127 21.04 -10.96 -18.12
N GLY A 128 22.27 -10.70 -18.57
CA GLY A 128 22.75 -11.13 -19.89
C GLY A 128 22.76 -12.66 -20.02
N LYS A 129 22.93 -13.15 -21.26
CA LYS A 129 22.98 -14.59 -21.54
C LYS A 129 24.10 -15.24 -20.73
N ALA A 130 23.76 -16.25 -19.93
CA ALA A 130 24.73 -16.96 -19.10
C ALA A 130 25.92 -17.49 -19.93
N PRO A 131 27.17 -17.39 -19.44
CA PRO A 131 28.33 -17.93 -20.13
C PRO A 131 28.18 -19.44 -20.36
N ARG A 132 28.56 -19.92 -21.55
CA ARG A 132 28.56 -21.37 -21.83
C ARG A 132 29.64 -22.06 -20.98
N LYS A 133 29.24 -23.10 -20.23
CA LYS A 133 30.19 -24.00 -19.56
C LYS A 133 31.20 -24.52 -20.58
N ARG A 134 32.49 -24.36 -20.29
CA ARG A 134 33.54 -25.14 -20.95
C ARG A 134 33.69 -26.43 -20.16
N LEU A 135 33.42 -27.55 -20.83
CA LEU A 135 33.74 -28.90 -20.37
C LEU A 135 35.22 -29.17 -20.63
#